data_AF-A0A8H6C3Y5-F1
#
_entry.id   AF-A0A8H6C3Y5-F1
#
_cell.length_a   1.000
_cell.length_b   1.000
_cell.length_c   1.000
_cell.angle_alpha   90.00
_cell.angle_beta   90.00
_cell.angle_gamma   90.00
#
_symmetry.space_group_name_H-M   'P 1'
#
loop_
_entity.id
_entity.type
_entity.pdbx_description
1 polymer ?
#
loop_
_entity_poly.entity_id
_entity_poly.type
_entity_poly.pdbx_seq_one_letter_code
_entity_poly.pdbx_strand_id
1 'polypeptide(L)'
;MDSFAQKVKTFDAFPKVDPQHQVRSQRGGLSTLLTYFCGLLILWIEIGGYIGGYVDRQFTVDDQIRSALTINVDMIVAMPCQFIHTNVEDITHDTYLAGETLNFEGIHFFVPDSFKINNPNDFHETPDLDEVMQESLRAEFRSEGARVNEGAPACHIFGSIPVNQVRGDFRITGKGFGYRDRSHVPFESLNFSHVIQEFSFGEFYPYLNNPLDATGKVTEERLQTYMYYAKVVPTLYEQLGLEIDTNQYSLTENQHVIKVDQSTHRPDGIPGIYFLYDFEPIKLVIREKRIPFFQFIAKLATIGGGLLIAAGYLFRLYEKLLFIFYGQKAVQQNREQKTGGLLDI
;
A
#
# COMPACT_ATOMS: atom_id res chain seq x y z
N MET A 1 -14.28 4.51 -49.55
CA MET A 1 -13.14 3.70 -49.05
C MET A 1 -12.25 3.20 -50.19
N ASP A 2 -12.70 3.24 -51.45
CA ASP A 2 -11.96 2.73 -52.60
C ASP A 2 -10.74 3.56 -53.02
N SER A 3 -10.80 4.88 -52.85
CA SER A 3 -9.68 5.78 -53.19
C SER A 3 -8.44 5.55 -52.31
N PHE A 4 -8.64 5.19 -51.04
CA PHE A 4 -7.54 4.87 -50.12
C PHE A 4 -6.93 3.51 -50.44
N ALA A 5 -7.76 2.51 -50.76
CA ALA A 5 -7.31 1.19 -51.20
C ALA A 5 -6.50 1.23 -52.51
N GLN A 6 -6.82 2.18 -53.40
CA GLN A 6 -6.10 2.36 -54.66
C GLN A 6 -4.72 3.02 -54.45
N LYS A 7 -4.60 3.98 -53.51
CA LYS A 7 -3.31 4.58 -53.11
C LYS A 7 -2.38 3.60 -52.38
N VAL A 8 -2.93 2.66 -51.62
CA VAL A 8 -2.14 1.60 -50.96
C VAL A 8 -1.64 0.56 -51.98
N LYS A 9 -2.40 0.28 -53.04
CA LYS A 9 -1.95 -0.61 -54.14
C LYS A 9 -0.75 -0.08 -54.92
N THR A 10 -0.55 1.23 -55.00
CA THR A 10 0.63 1.84 -55.63
C THR A 10 1.90 1.78 -54.78
N PHE A 11 1.79 1.43 -53.50
CA PHE A 11 2.92 1.24 -52.57
C PHE A 11 3.32 -0.24 -52.39
N ASP A 12 2.86 -1.12 -53.27
CA ASP A 12 3.21 -2.54 -53.26
C ASP A 12 4.54 -2.74 -54.02
N ALA A 13 5.66 -2.64 -53.29
CA ALA A 13 7.02 -2.64 -53.85
C ALA A 13 7.54 -4.03 -54.29
N PHE A 14 6.69 -5.07 -54.28
CA PHE A 14 7.09 -6.43 -54.60
C PHE A 14 6.23 -7.04 -55.72
N PRO A 15 6.84 -7.64 -56.76
CA PRO A 15 6.10 -8.33 -57.80
C PRO A 15 5.34 -9.52 -57.21
N LYS A 16 4.03 -9.59 -57.43
CA LYS A 16 3.21 -10.70 -56.97
C LYS A 16 3.53 -11.94 -57.80
N VAL A 17 3.98 -12.98 -57.11
CA VAL A 17 4.20 -14.32 -57.69
C VAL A 17 2.89 -14.88 -58.24
N ASP A 18 2.99 -15.59 -59.37
CA ASP A 18 1.86 -16.20 -60.05
C ASP A 18 1.03 -17.08 -59.11
N PRO A 19 -0.31 -17.02 -59.18
CA PRO A 19 -1.20 -17.73 -58.28
C PRO A 19 -1.03 -19.27 -58.35
N GLN A 20 -0.48 -19.79 -59.45
CA GLN A 20 -0.15 -21.21 -59.63
C GLN A 20 1.00 -21.69 -58.73
N HIS A 21 1.82 -20.76 -58.21
CA HIS A 21 2.95 -21.06 -57.31
C HIS A 21 2.67 -20.69 -55.84
N GLN A 22 1.45 -20.21 -55.52
CA GLN A 22 1.05 -19.92 -54.15
C GLN A 22 0.26 -21.06 -53.53
N VAL A 23 0.85 -21.77 -52.57
CA VAL A 23 0.11 -22.75 -51.75
C VAL A 23 -0.70 -22.00 -50.71
N ARG A 24 -2.02 -21.89 -50.92
CA ARG A 24 -2.94 -21.28 -49.93
C ARG A 24 -3.45 -22.34 -48.95
N SER A 25 -3.28 -22.07 -47.66
CA SER A 25 -3.76 -22.94 -46.58
C SER A 25 -4.73 -22.14 -45.71
N GLN A 26 -5.99 -22.57 -45.64
CA GLN A 26 -6.99 -21.93 -44.78
C GLN A 26 -6.61 -21.99 -43.29
N ARG A 27 -5.95 -23.08 -42.87
CA ARG A 27 -5.49 -23.29 -41.48
C ARG A 27 -4.28 -22.41 -41.13
N GLY A 28 -3.37 -22.19 -42.08
CA GLY A 28 -2.24 -21.26 -41.92
C GLY A 28 -2.70 -19.80 -41.83
N GLY A 29 -3.76 -19.43 -42.58
CA GLY A 29 -4.40 -18.12 -42.49
C GLY A 29 -5.01 -17.84 -41.11
N LEU A 30 -5.68 -18.83 -40.51
CA LEU A 30 -6.26 -18.66 -39.18
C LEU A 30 -5.20 -18.56 -38.08
N SER A 31 -4.12 -19.35 -38.17
CA SER A 31 -2.98 -19.28 -37.23
C SER A 31 -2.25 -17.93 -37.29
N THR A 32 -2.09 -17.35 -38.47
CA THR A 32 -1.47 -16.03 -38.63
C THR A 32 -2.35 -14.91 -38.09
N LEU A 33 -3.66 -14.95 -38.33
CA LEU A 33 -4.64 -14.03 -37.71
C LEU A 33 -4.59 -14.08 -36.18
N LEU A 34 -4.57 -15.29 -35.61
CA LEU A 34 -4.45 -15.47 -34.15
C LEU A 34 -3.13 -14.91 -33.62
N THR A 35 -2.02 -15.09 -34.34
CA THR A 35 -0.72 -14.55 -33.97
C THR A 35 -0.71 -13.02 -33.97
N TYR A 36 -1.32 -12.38 -34.97
CA TYR A 36 -1.46 -10.92 -34.99
C TYR A 36 -2.34 -10.40 -33.85
N PHE A 37 -3.43 -11.10 -33.53
CA PHE A 37 -4.29 -10.76 -32.40
C PHE A 37 -3.53 -10.82 -31.08
N CYS A 38 -2.81 -11.92 -30.80
CA CYS A 38 -1.96 -12.03 -29.62
C CYS A 38 -0.86 -10.96 -29.60
N GLY A 39 -0.26 -10.64 -30.75
CA GLY A 39 0.75 -9.59 -30.86
C GLY A 39 0.21 -8.20 -30.52
N LEU A 40 -0.99 -7.85 -30.99
CA LEU A 40 -1.65 -6.59 -30.62
C LEU A 40 -1.98 -6.53 -29.13
N LEU A 41 -2.43 -7.65 -28.54
CA LEU A 41 -2.74 -7.73 -27.11
C LEU A 41 -1.48 -7.52 -26.26
N ILE A 42 -0.38 -8.20 -26.59
CA ILE A 42 0.90 -8.03 -25.89
C ILE A 42 1.42 -6.59 -26.07
N LEU A 43 1.34 -6.04 -27.29
CA LEU A 43 1.77 -4.67 -27.55
C LEU A 43 0.94 -3.65 -26.74
N TRP A 44 -0.37 -3.87 -26.60
CA TRP A 44 -1.22 -3.05 -25.73
C TRP A 44 -0.79 -3.12 -24.26
N ILE A 45 -0.54 -4.32 -23.73
CA ILE A 45 -0.06 -4.52 -22.35
C ILE A 45 1.30 -3.84 -22.14
N GLU A 46 2.22 -3.99 -23.09
CA GLU A 46 3.57 -3.43 -23.00
C GLU A 46 3.58 -1.90 -23.08
N ILE A 47 2.73 -1.30 -23.92
CA ILE A 47 2.55 0.15 -23.95
C ILE A 47 1.95 0.64 -22.64
N GLY A 48 0.94 -0.06 -22.10
CA GLY A 48 0.36 0.26 -20.80
C GLY A 48 1.40 0.22 -19.68
N GLY A 49 2.21 -0.84 -19.62
CA GLY A 49 3.29 -0.97 -18.65
C GLY A 49 4.40 0.06 -18.82
N TYR A 50 4.71 0.46 -20.05
CA TYR A 50 5.68 1.52 -20.32
C TYR A 50 5.22 2.89 -19.80
N ILE A 51 3.92 3.20 -19.94
CA ILE A 51 3.33 4.44 -19.43
C ILE A 51 3.22 4.40 -17.91
N GLY A 52 2.85 3.26 -17.32
CA GLY A 52 2.65 3.10 -15.88
C GLY A 52 3.94 3.07 -15.05
N GLY A 53 5.09 2.75 -15.64
CA GLY A 53 6.35 2.63 -14.91
C GLY A 53 6.38 1.45 -13.93
N TYR A 54 7.43 1.35 -13.13
CA TYR A 54 7.51 0.38 -12.03
C TYR A 54 8.11 1.02 -10.78
N VAL A 55 7.63 0.57 -9.62
CA VAL A 55 8.10 1.06 -8.32
C VAL A 55 9.24 0.16 -7.84
N ASP A 56 10.44 0.73 -7.70
CA ASP A 56 11.63 0.06 -7.18
C ASP A 56 11.75 0.36 -5.69
N ARG A 57 11.84 -0.68 -4.85
CA ARG A 57 11.93 -0.59 -3.38
C ARG A 57 13.28 -1.15 -2.94
N GLN A 58 14.10 -0.31 -2.33
CA GLN A 58 15.45 -0.69 -1.90
C GLN A 58 15.69 -0.29 -0.46
N PHE A 59 16.26 -1.20 0.34
CA PHE A 59 16.72 -0.88 1.68
C PHE A 59 18.17 -0.41 1.62
N THR A 60 18.44 0.74 2.22
CA THR A 60 19.78 1.31 2.37
C THR A 60 20.03 1.63 3.85
N VAL A 61 21.27 1.92 4.22
CA VAL A 61 21.59 2.48 5.53
C VAL A 61 21.12 3.93 5.56
N ASP A 62 20.52 4.36 6.66
CA ASP A 62 20.18 5.77 6.87
C ASP A 62 21.45 6.55 7.23
N ASP A 63 21.87 7.45 6.34
CA ASP A 63 23.04 8.30 6.51
C ASP A 63 22.69 9.71 7.03
N GLN A 64 21.40 10.04 7.10
CA GLN A 64 20.93 11.35 7.50
C GLN A 64 20.47 11.36 8.97
N ILE A 65 21.19 12.12 9.80
CA ILE A 65 20.78 12.36 11.18
C ILE A 65 19.76 13.49 11.18
N ARG A 66 18.49 13.13 11.35
CA ARG A 66 17.39 14.07 11.57
C ARG A 66 17.20 14.27 13.07
N SER A 67 17.02 15.51 13.51
CA SER A 67 16.85 15.83 14.93
C SER A 67 15.38 15.85 15.36
N ALA A 68 14.48 16.22 14.45
CA ALA A 68 13.07 16.44 14.74
C ALA A 68 12.19 15.55 13.85
N LEU A 69 11.10 15.08 14.44
CA LEU A 69 10.05 14.30 13.80
C LEU A 69 8.70 14.77 14.35
N THR A 70 7.63 14.60 13.58
CA THR A 70 6.27 14.81 14.06
C THR A 70 5.54 13.48 14.21
N ILE A 71 4.86 13.27 15.33
CA ILE A 71 3.90 12.17 15.48
C ILE A 71 2.51 12.75 15.24
N ASN A 72 1.79 12.25 14.25
CA ASN A 72 0.40 12.63 14.02
C ASN A 72 -0.50 11.61 14.71
N VAL A 73 -1.48 12.10 15.44
CA VAL A 73 -2.42 11.29 16.21
C VAL A 73 -3.82 11.79 15.91
N ASP A 74 -4.72 10.85 15.62
CA ASP A 74 -6.16 11.05 15.67
C ASP A 74 -6.78 9.80 16.31
N MET A 75 -7.34 9.95 17.51
CA MET A 75 -7.95 8.85 18.24
C MET A 75 -9.06 9.29 19.19
N ILE A 76 -9.94 8.37 19.54
CA ILE A 76 -11.02 8.56 20.51
C ILE A 76 -10.76 7.65 21.70
N VAL A 77 -10.75 8.21 22.91
CA VAL A 77 -10.59 7.48 24.18
C VAL A 77 -11.89 7.55 24.96
N ALA A 78 -12.35 6.42 25.51
CA ALA A 78 -13.56 6.29 26.31
C ALA A 78 -13.45 6.89 27.74
N MET A 79 -12.84 8.07 27.85
CA MET A 79 -12.71 8.82 29.09
C MET A 79 -12.90 10.32 28.83
N PRO A 80 -13.46 11.10 29.78
CA PRO A 80 -13.57 12.55 29.64
C PRO A 80 -12.21 13.23 29.46
N CYS A 81 -12.13 14.23 28.57
CA CYS A 81 -10.89 14.95 28.27
C CYS A 81 -10.24 15.57 29.53
N GLN A 82 -11.06 16.06 30.46
CA GLN A 82 -10.59 16.66 31.71
C GLN A 82 -9.80 15.68 32.60
N PHE A 83 -9.93 14.37 32.39
CA PHE A 83 -9.29 13.31 33.18
C PHE A 83 -8.11 12.66 32.45
N ILE A 84 -7.90 12.99 31.19
CA ILE A 84 -6.79 12.48 30.38
C ILE A 84 -5.56 13.36 30.60
N HIS A 85 -4.40 12.71 30.61
CA HIS A 85 -3.09 13.33 30.62
C HIS A 85 -2.22 12.68 29.53
N THR A 86 -1.65 13.49 28.65
CA THR A 86 -0.84 13.02 27.52
C THR A 86 0.55 13.62 27.56
N ASN A 87 1.57 12.76 27.56
CA ASN A 87 2.98 13.16 27.60
C ASN A 87 3.79 12.30 26.65
N VAL A 88 4.89 12.86 26.15
CA VAL A 88 5.96 12.10 25.49
C VAL A 88 7.18 12.11 26.40
N GLU A 89 7.79 10.96 26.64
CA GLU A 89 9.08 10.85 27.29
C GLU A 89 10.07 10.22 26.31
N ASP A 90 11.27 10.78 26.21
CA ASP A 90 12.33 10.22 25.37
C ASP A 90 13.39 9.47 26.18
N ILE A 91 14.34 8.82 25.51
CA ILE A 91 15.47 8.14 26.16
C ILE A 91 16.33 9.08 27.03
N THR A 92 16.27 10.40 26.80
CA THR A 92 16.99 11.39 27.61
C THR A 92 16.23 11.73 28.90
N HIS A 93 15.05 11.13 29.11
CA HIS A 93 14.11 11.41 30.19
C HIS A 93 13.59 12.85 30.17
N ASP A 94 13.64 13.51 29.01
CA ASP A 94 12.93 14.77 28.82
C ASP A 94 11.45 14.47 28.59
N THR A 95 10.59 15.24 29.26
CA THR A 95 9.13 15.07 29.16
C THR A 95 8.54 16.23 28.39
N TYR A 96 8.02 15.94 27.21
CA TYR A 96 7.26 16.89 26.42
C TYR A 96 5.77 16.80 26.77
N LEU A 97 5.17 17.94 27.16
CA LEU A 97 3.76 18.05 27.52
C LEU A 97 2.87 18.07 26.27
N ALA A 98 2.65 16.90 25.66
CA ALA A 98 1.83 16.75 24.47
C ALA A 98 0.40 17.30 24.64
N GLY A 99 -0.12 17.36 25.87
CA GLY A 99 -1.44 17.93 26.18
C GLY A 99 -1.58 19.44 25.94
N GLU A 100 -0.50 20.16 25.64
CA GLU A 100 -0.54 21.58 25.23
C GLU A 100 -0.61 21.75 23.71
N THR A 101 -0.04 20.82 22.93
CA THR A 101 -0.04 20.88 21.47
C THR A 101 -1.27 20.19 20.86
N LEU A 102 -1.70 19.07 21.45
CA LEU A 102 -2.85 18.30 20.98
C LEU A 102 -4.18 19.01 21.26
N ASN A 103 -5.15 18.77 20.39
CA ASN A 103 -6.53 19.19 20.59
C ASN A 103 -7.33 18.12 21.32
N PHE A 104 -8.26 18.56 22.15
CA PHE A 104 -9.14 17.69 22.93
C PHE A 104 -10.60 18.11 22.74
N GLU A 105 -11.39 17.28 22.07
CA GLU A 105 -12.81 17.49 21.87
C GLU A 105 -13.62 16.42 22.58
N GLY A 106 -14.50 16.82 23.49
CA GLY A 106 -15.38 15.89 24.18
C GLY A 106 -16.53 15.44 23.30
N ILE A 107 -16.65 14.12 23.14
CA ILE A 107 -17.66 13.46 22.31
C ILE A 107 -18.27 12.24 23.02
N HIS A 108 -19.22 11.58 22.37
CA HIS A 108 -19.68 10.26 22.80
C HIS A 108 -18.78 9.17 22.23
N PHE A 109 -18.50 8.13 23.01
CA PHE A 109 -17.74 6.99 22.52
C PHE A 109 -18.57 6.24 21.48
N PHE A 110 -18.06 6.13 20.26
CA PHE A 110 -18.61 5.30 19.21
C PHE A 110 -17.46 4.56 18.52
N VAL A 111 -17.77 3.41 17.95
CA VAL A 111 -16.82 2.65 17.15
C VAL A 111 -17.39 2.57 15.74
N PRO A 112 -16.70 3.09 14.70
CA PRO A 112 -17.18 2.98 13.33
C PRO A 112 -17.20 1.52 12.85
N ASP A 113 -18.17 1.17 12.01
CA ASP A 113 -18.37 -0.21 11.53
C ASP A 113 -17.19 -0.75 10.68
N SER A 114 -16.39 0.14 10.07
CA SER A 114 -15.21 -0.22 9.26
C SER A 114 -13.97 -0.57 10.08
N PHE A 115 -13.98 -0.35 11.39
CA PHE A 115 -12.78 -0.45 12.22
C PHE A 115 -12.53 -1.88 12.71
N LYS A 116 -11.26 -2.28 12.75
CA LYS A 116 -10.86 -3.58 13.29
C LYS A 116 -10.82 -3.52 14.81
N ILE A 117 -11.82 -4.13 15.47
CA ILE A 117 -11.93 -4.15 16.94
C ILE A 117 -11.31 -5.43 17.50
N ASN A 118 -10.44 -5.30 18.51
CA ASN A 118 -9.90 -6.41 19.30
C ASN A 118 -9.17 -7.52 18.50
N ASN A 119 -8.91 -7.32 17.21
CA ASN A 119 -8.19 -8.27 16.37
C ASN A 119 -6.69 -8.22 16.70
N PRO A 120 -5.97 -9.36 16.81
CA PRO A 120 -4.51 -9.36 16.62
C PRO A 120 -4.22 -8.77 15.23
N ASN A 121 -3.36 -7.76 15.20
CA ASN A 121 -3.15 -6.91 14.03
C ASN A 121 -2.23 -7.60 13.01
N ASP A 122 -2.59 -8.82 12.60
CA ASP A 122 -1.72 -9.77 11.86
C ASP A 122 -1.81 -9.64 10.33
N PHE A 123 -2.70 -8.79 9.79
CA PHE A 123 -2.90 -8.68 8.33
C PHE A 123 -3.06 -7.24 7.85
N HIS A 124 -2.10 -6.81 7.02
CA HIS A 124 -2.06 -5.51 6.35
C HIS A 124 -2.36 -5.70 4.86
N GLU A 125 -3.58 -5.36 4.43
CA GLU A 125 -3.86 -5.11 3.02
C GLU A 125 -3.46 -3.67 2.70
N THR A 126 -2.69 -3.47 1.64
CA THR A 126 -2.44 -2.13 1.09
C THR A 126 -3.70 -1.68 0.37
N PRO A 127 -4.38 -0.60 0.82
CA PRO A 127 -5.57 -0.10 0.14
C PRO A 127 -5.25 0.37 -1.29
N ASP A 128 -6.24 0.30 -2.17
CA ASP A 128 -6.12 0.75 -3.56
C ASP A 128 -6.11 2.29 -3.63
N LEU A 129 -5.42 2.86 -4.62
CA LEU A 129 -5.16 4.32 -4.72
C LEU A 129 -6.45 5.17 -4.69
N ASP A 130 -7.54 4.67 -5.27
CA ASP A 130 -8.82 5.38 -5.35
C ASP A 130 -9.52 5.52 -3.98
N GLU A 131 -9.28 4.57 -3.06
CA GLU A 131 -9.83 4.56 -1.70
C GLU A 131 -9.10 5.59 -0.82
N VAL A 132 -7.76 5.61 -0.90
CA VAL A 132 -6.92 6.58 -0.17
C VAL A 132 -7.20 8.02 -0.59
N MET A 133 -7.49 8.25 -1.88
CA MET A 133 -7.82 9.60 -2.37
C MET A 133 -9.17 10.12 -1.87
N GLN A 134 -10.15 9.25 -1.60
CA GLN A 134 -11.45 9.65 -1.03
C GLN A 134 -11.36 9.98 0.47
N GLU A 135 -10.45 9.36 1.21
CA GLU A 135 -10.24 9.60 2.64
C GLU A 135 -9.26 10.77 2.91
N SER A 136 -8.54 11.25 1.91
CA SER A 136 -7.51 12.30 2.03
C SER A 136 -8.02 13.74 2.27
N LEU A 137 -9.15 13.90 2.94
CA LEU A 137 -9.47 15.18 3.58
C LEU A 137 -8.65 15.26 4.87
N ARG A 138 -7.42 15.79 4.73
CA ARG A 138 -6.61 16.28 5.85
C ARG A 138 -7.54 17.01 6.82
N ALA A 139 -7.68 16.49 8.04
CA ALA A 139 -8.15 17.31 9.14
C ALA A 139 -7.18 18.49 9.22
N GLU A 140 -7.64 19.68 8.82
CA GLU A 140 -6.81 20.86 8.82
C GLU A 140 -6.55 21.21 10.30
N PHE A 141 -5.41 20.75 10.83
CA PHE A 141 -4.93 20.92 12.21
C PHE A 141 -4.58 22.39 12.51
N ARG A 142 -5.54 23.30 12.33
CA ARG A 142 -5.30 24.74 12.26
C ARG A 142 -5.45 25.47 13.60
N SER A 143 -5.93 24.80 14.63
CA SER A 143 -5.86 25.28 16.02
C SER A 143 -5.01 24.32 16.82
N GLU A 144 -3.94 24.80 17.45
CA GLU A 144 -3.16 24.05 18.44
C GLU A 144 -3.81 24.22 19.82
N GLY A 145 -3.86 23.14 20.61
CA GLY A 145 -4.31 23.19 22.00
C GLY A 145 -5.79 23.55 22.24
N ALA A 146 -6.66 23.39 21.24
CA ALA A 146 -8.10 23.63 21.39
C ALA A 146 -8.72 22.61 22.35
N ARG A 147 -9.54 23.10 23.29
CA ARG A 147 -10.31 22.26 24.21
C ARG A 147 -11.79 22.59 24.15
N VAL A 148 -12.59 21.59 23.80
CA VAL A 148 -14.05 21.75 23.57
C VAL A 148 -14.78 20.64 24.33
N ASN A 149 -15.89 20.98 25.00
CA ASN A 149 -16.78 20.01 25.63
C ASN A 149 -16.13 18.98 26.59
N GLU A 150 -15.12 19.37 27.38
CA GLU A 150 -14.29 18.43 28.18
C GLU A 150 -15.05 17.48 29.13
N GLY A 151 -16.30 17.77 29.46
CA GLY A 151 -17.16 16.95 30.34
C GLY A 151 -17.88 15.79 29.65
N ALA A 152 -17.72 15.61 28.34
CA ALA A 152 -18.30 14.48 27.61
C ALA A 152 -17.72 13.13 28.07
N PRO A 153 -18.42 12.00 27.86
CA PRO A 153 -17.96 10.70 28.35
C PRO A 153 -16.72 10.15 27.63
N ALA A 154 -16.43 10.63 26.42
CA ALA A 154 -15.24 10.28 25.65
C ALA A 154 -14.51 11.53 25.17
N CYS A 155 -13.27 11.35 24.77
CA CYS A 155 -12.41 12.41 24.28
C CYS A 155 -11.81 12.03 22.93
N HIS A 156 -12.04 12.88 21.94
CA HIS A 156 -11.36 12.88 20.67
C HIS A 156 -10.07 13.70 20.80
N ILE A 157 -8.94 13.03 20.60
CA ILE A 157 -7.59 13.59 20.72
C ILE A 157 -7.00 13.59 19.32
N PHE A 158 -6.69 14.78 18.81
CA PHE A 158 -6.13 14.91 17.47
C PHE A 158 -5.10 16.04 17.37
N GLY A 159 -4.08 15.85 16.53
CA GLY A 159 -3.04 16.83 16.29
C GLY A 159 -1.68 16.21 15.96
N SER A 160 -0.67 17.06 15.89
CA SER A 160 0.71 16.65 15.63
C SER A 160 1.61 17.04 16.79
N ILE A 161 2.47 16.12 17.24
CA ILE A 161 3.38 16.30 18.36
C ILE A 161 4.81 16.37 17.81
N PRO A 162 5.54 17.50 17.99
CA PRO A 162 6.95 17.55 17.65
C PRO A 162 7.76 16.75 18.68
N VAL A 163 8.54 15.78 18.21
CA VAL A 163 9.39 14.90 19.03
C VAL A 163 10.80 14.82 18.46
N ASN A 164 11.76 14.44 19.29
CA ASN A 164 13.10 14.12 18.83
C ASN A 164 13.09 12.75 18.11
N GLN A 165 13.90 12.59 17.06
CA GLN A 165 14.05 11.30 16.38
C GLN A 165 14.99 10.35 17.16
N VAL A 166 14.56 10.00 18.37
CA VAL A 166 15.22 9.05 19.26
C VAL A 166 14.16 8.12 19.84
N ARG A 167 14.59 6.98 20.38
CA ARG A 167 13.66 6.09 21.08
C ARG A 167 12.94 6.84 22.20
N GLY A 168 11.62 6.70 22.25
CA GLY A 168 10.77 7.33 23.25
C GLY A 168 9.41 6.64 23.35
N ASP A 169 8.55 7.17 24.20
CA ASP A 169 7.19 6.70 24.33
C ASP A 169 6.18 7.84 24.50
N PHE A 170 5.12 7.78 23.70
CA PHE A 170 3.95 8.63 23.86
C PHE A 170 2.93 7.90 24.71
N ARG A 171 2.55 8.49 25.85
CA ARG A 171 1.67 7.85 26.83
C ARG A 171 0.44 8.70 27.15
N ILE A 172 -0.69 8.02 27.23
CA ILE A 172 -1.99 8.57 27.60
C ILE A 172 -2.42 7.90 28.90
N THR A 173 -2.44 8.66 29.99
CA THR A 173 -2.77 8.16 31.32
C THR A 173 -3.92 8.97 31.93
N GLY A 174 -4.48 8.47 33.03
CA GLY A 174 -5.40 9.26 33.85
C GLY A 174 -4.67 10.29 34.71
N LYS A 175 -5.27 11.47 34.93
CA LYS A 175 -4.72 12.46 35.87
C LYS A 175 -4.56 11.88 37.27
N GLY A 176 -3.39 12.12 37.86
CA GLY A 176 -2.98 11.53 39.14
C GLY A 176 -2.33 10.14 39.04
N PHE A 177 -2.22 9.58 37.83
CA PHE A 177 -1.50 8.34 37.56
C PHE A 177 -0.22 8.62 36.75
N GLY A 178 0.92 8.13 37.24
CA GLY A 178 2.24 8.37 36.66
C GLY A 178 2.83 9.75 36.93
N TYR A 179 2.00 10.79 36.87
CA TYR A 179 2.41 12.18 37.11
C TYR A 179 1.61 12.81 38.25
N ARG A 180 2.26 13.72 38.99
CA ARG A 180 1.62 14.51 40.03
C ARG A 180 0.75 15.59 39.38
N ASP A 181 -0.56 15.50 39.61
CA ASP A 181 -1.52 16.52 39.22
C ASP A 181 -2.36 16.93 40.45
N ARG A 182 -3.00 18.10 40.40
CA ARG A 182 -3.90 18.61 41.43
C ARG A 182 -5.19 17.80 41.53
N SER A 183 -5.60 17.18 40.41
CA SER A 183 -6.78 16.34 40.32
C SER A 183 -6.37 14.88 40.19
N HIS A 184 -7.03 13.99 40.95
CA HIS A 184 -6.79 12.55 40.86
C HIS A 184 -8.09 11.85 40.48
N VAL A 185 -8.04 11.11 39.38
CA VAL A 185 -9.17 10.33 38.87
C VAL A 185 -9.33 9.06 39.72
N PRO A 186 -10.54 8.72 40.20
CA PRO A 186 -10.75 7.47 40.92
C PRO A 186 -10.66 6.26 39.98
N PHE A 187 -10.13 5.13 40.47
CA PHE A 187 -9.93 3.90 39.68
C PHE A 187 -11.20 3.41 38.97
N GLU A 188 -12.36 3.64 39.59
CA GLU A 188 -13.67 3.21 39.07
C GLU A 188 -14.12 3.95 37.80
N SER A 189 -13.55 5.13 37.55
CA SER A 189 -13.88 5.96 36.38
C SER A 189 -12.88 5.81 35.23
N LEU A 190 -11.84 5.00 35.41
CA LEU A 190 -10.86 4.73 34.36
C LEU A 190 -11.45 3.80 33.31
N ASN A 191 -11.32 4.21 32.05
CA ASN A 191 -11.63 3.37 30.90
C ASN A 191 -10.71 3.78 29.74
N PHE A 192 -9.82 2.87 29.35
CA PHE A 192 -8.86 3.08 28.27
C PHE A 192 -9.28 2.38 26.97
N SER A 193 -10.55 2.02 26.83
CA SER A 193 -11.10 1.63 25.53
C SER A 193 -10.92 2.77 24.55
N HIS A 194 -10.38 2.49 23.38
CA HIS A 194 -10.01 3.52 22.44
C HIS A 194 -10.11 3.04 20.98
N VAL A 195 -10.22 4.02 20.10
CA VAL A 195 -10.33 3.86 18.65
C VAL A 195 -9.29 4.77 18.03
N ILE A 196 -8.41 4.23 17.20
CA ILE A 196 -7.33 4.95 16.53
C ILE A 196 -7.77 5.14 15.08
N GLN A 197 -7.99 6.38 14.68
CA GLN A 197 -8.31 6.74 13.31
C GLN A 197 -7.02 6.81 12.49
N GLU A 198 -6.08 7.62 12.95
CA GLU A 198 -4.77 7.80 12.33
C GLU A 198 -3.66 7.80 13.39
N PHE A 199 -2.59 7.06 13.13
CA PHE A 199 -1.34 7.19 13.88
C PHE A 199 -0.15 7.09 12.93
N SER A 200 0.53 8.21 12.68
CA SER A 200 1.56 8.30 11.65
C SER A 200 2.78 9.10 12.12
N PHE A 201 3.92 8.90 11.43
CA PHE A 201 5.19 9.54 11.75
C PHE A 201 5.68 10.37 10.55
N GLY A 202 5.82 11.68 10.73
CA GLY A 202 6.31 12.60 9.70
C GLY A 202 5.20 13.03 8.73
N GLU A 203 5.59 13.24 7.46
CA GLU A 203 4.66 13.68 6.43
C GLU A 203 3.90 12.50 5.79
N PHE A 204 2.63 12.75 5.44
CA PHE A 204 1.77 11.82 4.72
C PHE A 204 2.17 11.69 3.25
N TYR A 205 2.03 10.48 2.69
CA TYR A 205 2.08 10.25 1.24
C TYR A 205 1.00 9.24 0.81
N PRO A 206 0.53 9.25 -0.46
CA PRO A 206 -0.65 8.50 -0.89
C PRO A 206 -0.58 6.97 -0.80
N TYR A 207 0.60 6.38 -0.64
CA TYR A 207 0.76 4.92 -0.47
C TYR A 207 1.22 4.55 0.94
N LEU A 208 1.13 5.49 1.88
CA LEU A 208 1.38 5.22 3.29
C LEU A 208 0.27 4.31 3.82
N ASN A 209 0.66 3.20 4.43
CA ASN A 209 -0.25 2.30 5.13
C ASN A 209 0.30 2.08 6.53
N ASN A 210 -0.35 2.66 7.53
CA ASN A 210 0.05 2.47 8.92
C ASN A 210 -0.75 1.34 9.56
N PRO A 211 -0.13 0.47 10.35
CA PRO A 211 -0.78 -0.68 10.96
C PRO A 211 -1.84 -0.32 12.02
N LEU A 212 -1.79 0.89 12.61
CA LEU A 212 -2.76 1.32 13.62
C LEU A 212 -3.96 2.09 13.05
N ASP A 213 -3.93 2.45 11.78
CA ASP A 213 -5.02 3.20 11.16
C ASP A 213 -6.29 2.36 11.13
N ALA A 214 -7.42 2.98 11.43
CA ALA A 214 -8.74 2.33 11.52
C ALA A 214 -8.80 1.10 12.46
N THR A 215 -8.11 1.15 13.61
CA THR A 215 -8.12 0.07 14.61
C THR A 215 -8.76 0.51 15.93
N GLY A 216 -9.19 -0.44 16.77
CA GLY A 216 -9.73 -0.13 18.09
C GLY A 216 -9.62 -1.27 19.08
N LYS A 217 -9.56 -0.93 20.37
CA LYS A 217 -9.59 -1.89 21.48
C LYS A 217 -10.66 -1.48 22.47
N VAL A 218 -11.54 -2.40 22.81
CA VAL A 218 -12.63 -2.18 23.77
C VAL A 218 -12.59 -3.27 24.82
N THR A 219 -12.65 -2.86 26.08
CA THR A 219 -12.61 -3.75 27.24
C THR A 219 -13.58 -3.27 28.31
N GLU A 220 -14.05 -4.20 29.14
CA GLU A 220 -14.82 -3.89 30.35
C GLU A 220 -13.90 -3.62 31.56
N GLU A 221 -12.62 -4.02 31.47
CA GLU A 221 -11.64 -3.89 32.53
C GLU A 221 -11.13 -2.44 32.65
N ARG A 222 -11.30 -1.83 33.82
CA ARG A 222 -10.98 -0.42 34.07
C ARG A 222 -9.48 -0.13 34.18
N LEU A 223 -8.73 -1.09 34.74
CA LEU A 223 -7.28 -0.99 34.96
C LEU A 223 -6.50 -1.69 33.85
N GLN A 224 -6.94 -1.52 32.60
CA GLN A 224 -6.26 -2.09 31.44
C GLN A 224 -5.07 -1.21 31.01
N THR A 225 -3.98 -1.87 30.61
CA THR A 225 -2.84 -1.24 29.96
C THR A 225 -2.69 -1.76 28.54
N TYR A 226 -2.60 -0.83 27.58
CA TYR A 226 -2.32 -1.12 26.17
C TYR A 226 -0.92 -0.63 25.83
N MET A 227 -0.09 -1.50 25.26
CA MET A 227 1.27 -1.20 24.84
C MET A 227 1.45 -1.51 23.36
N TYR A 228 1.74 -0.47 22.60
CA TYR A 228 2.01 -0.49 21.18
C TYR A 228 3.49 -0.25 20.96
N TYR A 229 4.21 -1.26 20.48
CA TYR A 229 5.62 -1.18 20.16
C TYR A 229 5.77 -0.92 18.66
N ALA A 230 6.08 0.32 18.28
CA ALA A 230 6.30 0.75 16.91
C ALA A 230 7.79 0.73 16.58
N LYS A 231 8.16 0.03 15.51
CA LYS A 231 9.51 0.05 14.93
C LYS A 231 9.48 0.89 13.66
N VAL A 232 10.01 2.10 13.74
CA VAL A 232 9.91 3.13 12.71
C VAL A 232 11.09 3.06 11.75
N VAL A 233 10.79 3.01 10.46
CA VAL A 233 11.73 2.94 9.34
C VAL A 233 11.56 4.19 8.48
N PRO A 234 12.57 5.07 8.43
CA PRO A 234 12.59 6.20 7.52
C PRO A 234 12.40 5.75 6.07
N THR A 235 11.47 6.39 5.35
CA THR A 235 11.18 6.10 3.95
C THR A 235 11.39 7.37 3.13
N LEU A 236 12.16 7.26 2.05
CA LEU A 236 12.27 8.32 1.05
C LEU A 236 11.42 7.93 -0.17
N TYR A 237 10.43 8.74 -0.46
CA TYR A 237 9.59 8.59 -1.63
C TYR A 237 10.04 9.58 -2.72
N GLU A 238 10.54 9.05 -3.84
CA GLU A 238 10.97 9.85 -4.99
C GLU A 238 10.04 9.59 -6.18
N GLN A 239 9.27 10.62 -6.57
CA GLN A 239 8.39 10.57 -7.73
C GLN A 239 8.55 11.84 -8.57
N LEU A 240 8.98 11.68 -9.84
CA LEU A 240 9.01 12.76 -10.84
C LEU A 240 9.69 14.08 -10.37
N GLY A 241 10.72 13.98 -9.53
CA GLY A 241 11.47 15.12 -8.98
C GLY A 241 10.91 15.71 -7.68
N LEU A 242 9.82 15.15 -7.16
CA LEU A 242 9.37 15.37 -5.79
C LEU A 242 10.00 14.31 -4.88
N GLU A 243 10.68 14.76 -3.83
CA GLU A 243 11.25 13.92 -2.79
C GLU A 243 10.50 14.22 -1.49
N ILE A 244 9.83 13.22 -0.94
CA ILE A 244 9.10 13.31 0.34
C ILE A 244 9.78 12.38 1.34
N ASP A 245 10.16 12.96 2.47
CA ASP A 245 10.65 12.23 3.62
C ASP A 245 9.49 11.86 4.53
N THR A 246 9.20 10.56 4.58
CA THR A 246 8.11 9.98 5.35
C THR A 246 8.65 8.83 6.19
N ASN A 247 7.82 8.22 7.04
CA ASN A 247 8.22 7.07 7.82
C ASN A 247 7.12 6.01 7.77
N GLN A 248 7.54 4.75 7.68
CA GLN A 248 6.68 3.60 7.87
C GLN A 248 7.05 2.93 9.17
N TYR A 249 6.15 2.16 9.76
CA TYR A 249 6.49 1.41 10.95
C TYR A 249 5.81 0.05 10.98
N SER A 250 6.45 -0.90 11.66
CA SER A 250 5.83 -2.16 12.06
C SER A 250 5.39 -2.08 13.51
N LEU A 251 4.38 -2.87 13.86
CA LEU A 251 3.72 -2.83 15.16
C LEU A 251 3.77 -4.18 15.86
N THR A 252 3.99 -4.15 17.17
CA THR A 252 3.70 -5.27 18.06
C THR A 252 2.83 -4.79 19.21
N GLU A 253 1.77 -5.53 19.51
CA GLU A 253 0.78 -5.15 20.52
C GLU A 253 0.90 -6.06 21.75
N ASN A 254 0.81 -5.46 22.94
CA ASN A 254 0.68 -6.18 24.18
C ASN A 254 -0.38 -5.50 25.06
N GLN A 255 -1.18 -6.28 25.78
CA GLN A 255 -2.20 -5.77 26.67
C GLN A 255 -2.27 -6.60 27.94
N HIS A 256 -2.45 -5.94 29.08
CA HIS A 256 -2.60 -6.63 30.37
C HIS A 256 -3.47 -5.82 31.34
N VAL A 257 -4.19 -6.53 32.20
CA VAL A 257 -4.96 -5.95 33.28
C VAL A 257 -4.04 -5.78 34.50
N ILE A 258 -3.97 -4.57 35.06
CA ILE A 258 -3.23 -4.30 36.29
C ILE A 258 -4.04 -4.80 37.48
N LYS A 259 -3.40 -5.58 38.34
CA LYS A 259 -3.99 -6.03 39.60
C LYS A 259 -3.81 -4.97 40.68
N VAL A 260 -4.81 -4.83 41.52
CA VAL A 260 -4.73 -3.99 42.73
C VAL A 260 -4.07 -4.81 43.82
N ASP A 261 -3.00 -4.29 44.40
CA ASP A 261 -2.36 -4.88 45.57
C ASP A 261 -3.31 -4.79 46.78
N GLN A 262 -3.63 -5.95 47.36
CA GLN A 262 -4.55 -6.09 48.49
C GLN A 262 -4.00 -5.42 49.77
N SER A 263 -2.68 -5.26 49.88
CA SER A 263 -2.05 -4.69 51.07
C SER A 263 -2.05 -3.16 51.06
N THR A 264 -1.73 -2.55 49.92
CA THR A 264 -1.61 -1.09 49.78
C THR A 264 -2.86 -0.44 49.18
N HIS A 265 -3.81 -1.22 48.68
CA HIS A 265 -4.98 -0.76 47.90
C HIS A 265 -4.58 0.13 46.71
N ARG A 266 -3.38 -0.09 46.16
CA ARG A 266 -2.86 0.64 45.00
C ARG A 266 -2.66 -0.31 43.83
N PRO A 267 -2.85 0.17 42.59
CA PRO A 267 -2.54 -0.61 41.40
C PRO A 267 -1.03 -0.86 41.33
N ASP A 268 -0.64 -2.10 41.00
CA ASP A 268 0.75 -2.50 40.76
C ASP A 268 1.20 -2.10 39.35
N GLY A 269 1.02 -0.83 39.01
CA GLY A 269 1.27 -0.27 37.69
C GLY A 269 0.44 0.96 37.38
N ILE A 270 0.73 1.58 36.24
CA ILE A 270 0.03 2.78 35.76
C ILE A 270 -0.84 2.36 34.56
N PRO A 271 -2.17 2.30 34.70
CA PRO A 271 -3.04 1.98 33.58
C PRO A 271 -3.03 3.12 32.56
N GLY A 272 -3.13 2.76 31.28
CA GLY A 272 -3.01 3.73 30.20
C GLY A 272 -2.78 3.11 28.85
N ILE A 273 -2.60 3.99 27.86
CA ILE A 273 -2.26 3.64 26.48
C ILE A 273 -0.85 4.14 26.22
N TYR A 274 0.04 3.27 25.79
CA TYR A 274 1.46 3.55 25.59
C TYR A 274 1.85 3.22 24.16
N PHE A 275 2.43 4.18 23.45
CA PHE A 275 3.03 4.04 22.13
C PHE A 275 4.54 4.17 22.27
N LEU A 276 5.22 3.04 22.41
CA LEU A 276 6.67 2.96 22.48
C LEU A 276 7.22 2.92 21.05
N TYR A 277 8.03 3.90 20.66
CA TYR A 277 8.58 3.99 19.31
C TYR A 277 10.10 3.93 19.33
N ASP A 278 10.67 3.23 18.36
CA ASP A 278 12.11 3.04 18.21
C ASP A 278 12.47 3.11 16.72
N PHE A 279 13.60 3.74 16.40
CA PHE A 279 14.02 3.98 15.03
C PHE A 279 15.02 2.93 14.57
N GLU A 280 14.73 2.30 13.44
CA GLU A 280 15.63 1.33 12.82
C GLU A 280 16.73 2.05 12.02
N PRO A 281 17.99 1.55 12.04
CA PRO A 281 19.13 2.17 11.36
C PRO A 281 19.13 1.91 9.83
N ILE A 282 17.97 1.62 9.25
CA ILE A 282 17.77 1.34 7.83
C ILE A 282 16.74 2.29 7.25
N LYS A 283 16.92 2.65 5.99
CA LYS A 283 16.04 3.54 5.23
C LYS A 283 15.47 2.80 4.02
N LEU A 284 14.17 2.94 3.78
CA LEU A 284 13.50 2.42 2.60
C LEU A 284 13.43 3.50 1.53
N VAL A 285 14.02 3.25 0.37
CA VAL A 285 13.97 4.17 -0.78
C VAL A 285 12.99 3.61 -1.80
N ILE A 286 11.93 4.37 -2.06
CA ILE A 286 10.89 4.05 -3.03
C ILE A 286 11.05 4.99 -4.22
N ARG A 287 11.44 4.43 -5.37
CA ARG A 287 11.66 5.19 -6.61
C ARG A 287 10.73 4.72 -7.70
N GLU A 288 9.97 5.64 -8.29
CA GLU A 288 9.27 5.36 -9.56
C GLU A 288 10.28 5.41 -10.71
N LYS A 289 10.67 4.24 -11.22
CA LYS A 289 11.57 4.12 -12.37
C LYS A 289 10.76 3.89 -13.64
N ARG A 290 11.22 4.52 -14.72
CA ARG A 290 10.68 4.29 -16.07
C ARG A 290 11.78 3.77 -16.97
N ILE A 291 11.41 2.81 -17.82
CA ILE A 291 12.32 2.22 -18.79
C ILE A 291 12.68 3.31 -19.81
N PRO A 292 13.97 3.53 -20.14
CA PRO A 292 14.33 4.47 -21.18
C PRO A 292 13.78 4.00 -22.54
N PHE A 293 13.43 4.96 -23.40
CA PHE A 293 12.76 4.71 -24.69
C PHE A 293 13.46 3.63 -25.55
N PHE A 294 14.79 3.67 -25.63
CA PHE A 294 15.56 2.70 -26.43
C PHE A 294 15.49 1.28 -25.85
N GLN A 295 15.49 1.15 -24.52
CA GLN A 295 15.35 -0.15 -23.87
C GLN A 295 13.93 -0.69 -24.04
N PHE A 296 12.92 0.17 -24.11
CA PHE A 296 11.55 -0.22 -24.46
C PHE A 296 11.44 -0.72 -25.91
N ILE A 297 12.03 -0.03 -26.89
CA ILE A 297 12.08 -0.51 -28.29
C ILE A 297 12.77 -1.87 -28.37
N ALA A 298 13.91 -2.04 -27.69
CA ALA A 298 14.62 -3.32 -27.66
C ALA A 298 13.73 -4.43 -27.08
N LYS A 299 12.96 -4.15 -26.02
CA LYS A 299 11.98 -5.08 -25.45
C LYS A 299 10.87 -5.45 -26.44
N LEU A 300 10.33 -4.49 -27.20
CA LEU A 300 9.33 -4.78 -28.22
C LEU A 300 9.89 -5.66 -29.34
N ALA A 301 11.13 -5.42 -29.78
CA ALA A 301 11.77 -6.22 -30.81
C ALA A 301 11.99 -7.68 -30.36
N THR A 302 12.42 -7.90 -29.11
CA THR A 302 12.61 -9.25 -28.56
C THR A 302 11.30 -9.99 -28.40
N ILE A 303 10.23 -9.31 -27.93
CA ILE A 303 8.89 -9.88 -27.82
C ILE A 303 8.34 -10.25 -29.20
N GLY A 304 8.45 -9.36 -30.19
CA GLY A 304 8.00 -9.62 -31.56
C GLY A 304 8.72 -10.80 -32.19
N GLY A 305 10.05 -10.89 -32.02
CA GLY A 305 10.83 -12.04 -32.46
C GLY A 305 10.42 -13.35 -31.78
N GLY A 306 10.23 -13.32 -30.45
CA GLY A 306 9.78 -14.47 -29.67
C GLY A 306 8.39 -14.97 -30.08
N LEU A 307 7.46 -14.05 -30.34
CA LEU A 307 6.10 -14.37 -30.79
C LEU A 307 6.09 -15.08 -32.15
N LEU A 308 6.88 -14.59 -33.11
CA LEU A 308 6.97 -15.21 -34.45
C LEU A 308 7.55 -16.64 -34.39
N ILE A 309 8.60 -16.82 -33.59
CA ILE A 309 9.20 -18.15 -33.39
C ILE A 309 8.20 -19.08 -32.70
N ALA A 310 7.57 -18.65 -31.61
CA ALA A 310 6.59 -19.42 -30.87
C ALA A 310 5.39 -19.82 -31.74
N ALA A 311 4.84 -18.89 -32.53
CA ALA A 311 3.76 -19.17 -33.46
C ALA A 311 4.15 -20.23 -34.50
N GLY A 312 5.38 -20.15 -35.04
CA GLY A 312 5.91 -21.15 -35.98
C GLY A 312 6.02 -22.55 -35.37
N TYR A 313 6.49 -22.66 -34.13
CA TYR A 313 6.57 -23.95 -33.43
C TYR A 313 5.19 -24.48 -33.02
N LEU A 314 4.29 -23.62 -32.56
CA LEU A 314 2.90 -23.96 -32.23
C LEU A 314 2.17 -24.50 -33.47
N PHE A 315 2.35 -23.87 -34.62
CA PHE A 315 1.76 -24.33 -35.88
C PHE A 315 2.27 -25.73 -36.26
N ARG A 316 3.60 -25.97 -36.19
CA ARG A 316 4.19 -27.29 -36.46
C ARG A 316 3.73 -28.36 -35.47
N LEU A 317 3.59 -28.00 -34.20
CA LEU A 317 3.09 -28.90 -33.17
C LEU A 317 1.61 -29.25 -33.42
N TYR A 318 0.79 -28.26 -33.77
CA TYR A 318 -0.61 -28.44 -34.13
C TYR A 318 -0.78 -29.39 -35.33
N GLU A 319 0.04 -29.23 -36.38
CA GLU A 319 0.04 -30.16 -37.52
C GLU A 319 0.43 -31.60 -37.11
N LYS A 320 1.46 -31.76 -36.25
CA LYS A 320 1.86 -33.07 -35.74
C LYS A 320 0.80 -33.73 -34.86
N LEU A 321 0.15 -32.96 -33.99
CA LEU A 321 -0.94 -33.48 -33.15
C LEU A 321 -2.13 -33.92 -33.98
N LEU A 322 -2.53 -33.13 -34.98
CA LEU A 322 -3.56 -33.53 -35.94
C LEU A 322 -3.20 -34.83 -36.67
N PHE A 323 -1.93 -34.97 -37.07
CA PHE A 323 -1.44 -36.20 -37.70
C PHE A 323 -1.56 -37.42 -36.79
N ILE A 324 -1.22 -37.27 -35.51
CA ILE A 324 -1.30 -38.35 -34.50
C ILE A 324 -2.75 -38.73 -34.20
N PHE A 325 -3.65 -37.75 -34.03
CA PHE A 325 -5.03 -38.00 -33.61
C PHE A 325 -5.98 -38.41 -34.76
N TYR A 326 -5.81 -37.87 -35.97
CA TYR A 326 -6.76 -38.08 -37.08
C TYR A 326 -6.19 -38.87 -38.27
N GLY A 327 -4.90 -39.23 -38.25
CA GLY A 327 -4.25 -39.99 -39.33
C GLY A 327 -4.16 -39.25 -40.68
N GLN A 328 -3.50 -39.87 -41.66
CA GLN A 328 -3.14 -39.25 -42.95
C GLN A 328 -4.32 -38.64 -43.74
N LYS A 329 -5.55 -39.19 -43.58
CA LYS A 329 -6.72 -38.77 -44.38
C LYS A 329 -7.21 -37.36 -44.03
N ALA A 330 -7.15 -36.92 -42.77
CA ALA A 330 -7.61 -35.58 -42.37
C ALA A 330 -6.61 -34.46 -42.69
N VAL A 331 -5.32 -34.79 -42.79
CA VAL A 331 -4.24 -33.83 -43.13
C VAL A 331 -4.17 -33.60 -44.65
N GLN A 332 -4.47 -34.63 -45.46
CA GLN A 332 -4.48 -34.51 -46.92
C GLN A 332 -5.78 -33.92 -47.48
N GLN A 333 -6.93 -34.09 -46.82
CA GLN A 333 -8.24 -33.59 -47.30
C GLN A 333 -8.31 -32.06 -47.49
N ASN A 334 -7.42 -31.30 -46.85
CA ASN A 334 -7.41 -29.82 -46.87
C ASN A 334 -6.09 -29.22 -47.38
N ARG A 335 -5.19 -30.03 -47.95
CA ARG A 335 -4.02 -29.55 -48.69
C ARG A 335 -4.42 -29.52 -50.16
N GLU A 336 -4.66 -28.34 -50.72
CA GLU A 336 -5.08 -28.22 -52.12
C GLU A 336 -4.08 -28.92 -53.06
N GLN A 337 -4.61 -29.74 -53.97
CA GLN A 337 -3.86 -30.38 -55.05
C GLN A 337 -3.24 -29.29 -55.93
N LYS A 338 -1.94 -29.45 -56.24
CA LYS A 338 -1.31 -28.71 -57.33
C LYS A 338 -2.12 -29.00 -58.59
N THR A 339 -2.85 -28.02 -59.13
CA THR A 339 -3.42 -28.16 -60.46
C THR A 339 -2.26 -28.31 -61.44
N GLY A 340 -2.35 -29.35 -62.27
CA GLY A 340 -1.25 -29.99 -63.00
C GLY A 340 -0.27 -29.00 -63.63
N GLY A 341 0.99 -29.13 -63.22
CA GLY A 341 2.10 -28.57 -63.97
C GLY A 341 2.24 -29.33 -65.29
N LEU A 342 2.77 -28.65 -66.30
CA LEU A 342 2.95 -29.12 -67.69
C LEU A 342 3.83 -30.39 -67.86
N LEU A 343 4.14 -31.10 -66.79
CA LEU A 343 4.95 -32.32 -66.73
C LEU A 343 4.18 -33.55 -66.23
N ASP A 344 2.86 -33.44 -65.97
CA ASP A 344 1.99 -34.59 -65.66
C ASP A 344 1.26 -35.12 -66.92
N ILE A 345 2.01 -35.40 -68.00
CA ILE A 345 1.56 -36.23 -69.13
C ILE A 345 2.56 -37.37 -69.34
#